data_AF-A0A970B208-F1
#
_entry.id   AF-A0A970B208-F1
#
_cell.length_a   1.000
_cell.length_b   1.000
_cell.length_c   1.000
_cell.angle_alpha   90.00
_cell.angle_beta   90.00
_cell.angle_gamma   90.00
#
_symmetry.space_group_name_H-M   'P 1'
#
loop_
_entity.id
_entity.type
_entity.pdbx_description
1 polymer ?
#
loop_
_entity_poly.entity_id
_entity_poly.type
_entity_poly.pdbx_seq_one_letter_code
_entity_poly.pdbx_strand_id
1 'polypeptide(L)'
;MSAVTYLTTTKHRYSLLSNNGSEDKLRLFAGSANVPLAQEVARYLGMGLGPMVRKSFADGEIYIQVQESIRGCDVYLIQPTCRPVNDHLTELLIMIDACRRASARQITAVLPYYGYARA
;
A
#
# COMPACT_ATOMS: atom_id res chain seq x y z
N MET A 1 -1.05 -29.50 24.64
CA MET A 1 -2.45 -29.07 24.88
C MET A 1 -2.36 -27.93 25.88
N SER A 2 -2.46 -26.63 25.57
CA SER A 2 -2.95 -25.92 24.38
C SER A 2 -2.25 -24.55 24.31
N ALA A 3 -1.61 -24.24 23.18
CA ALA A 3 -1.09 -22.90 22.87
C ALA A 3 -1.90 -22.23 21.73
N VAL A 4 -3.11 -22.74 21.44
CA VAL A 4 -3.83 -22.46 20.17
C VAL A 4 -4.99 -21.47 20.35
N THR A 5 -5.28 -20.96 21.56
CA THR A 5 -6.55 -20.26 21.83
C THR A 5 -6.51 -18.72 21.69
N TYR A 6 -5.34 -18.07 21.66
CA TYR A 6 -5.28 -16.58 21.65
C TYR A 6 -5.21 -15.94 20.25
N LEU A 7 -4.97 -16.71 19.18
CA LEU A 7 -4.85 -16.18 17.81
C LEU A 7 -6.16 -16.21 17.00
N THR A 8 -7.25 -16.75 17.55
CA THR A 8 -8.53 -16.89 16.85
C THR A 8 -9.49 -15.71 17.06
N THR A 9 -9.30 -14.88 18.10
CA THR A 9 -10.25 -13.78 18.40
C THR A 9 -10.10 -12.56 17.48
N THR A 10 -8.90 -12.30 16.94
CA THR A 10 -8.65 -11.15 16.04
C THR A 10 -9.07 -11.40 14.60
N LYS A 11 -8.97 -12.64 14.09
CA LYS A 11 -9.43 -12.99 12.73
C LYS A 11 -10.95 -12.81 12.57
N HIS A 12 -11.71 -12.96 13.65
CA HIS A 12 -13.18 -12.84 13.61
C HIS A 12 -13.71 -11.40 13.55
N ARG A 13 -12.89 -10.38 13.89
CA ARG A 13 -13.35 -8.97 13.86
C ARG A 13 -13.30 -8.34 12.46
N TYR A 14 -12.46 -8.84 11.56
CA TYR A 14 -12.38 -8.33 10.19
C TYR A 14 -13.34 -9.02 9.21
N SER A 15 -13.77 -10.26 9.47
CA SER A 15 -14.85 -10.88 8.68
C SER A 15 -16.24 -10.28 8.94
N LEU A 16 -16.36 -9.39 9.92
CA LEU A 16 -17.58 -8.63 10.20
C LEU A 16 -17.62 -7.27 9.48
N LEU A 17 -16.51 -6.81 8.90
CA LEU A 17 -16.51 -5.69 7.95
C LEU A 17 -16.95 -6.16 6.55
N SER A 18 -16.85 -7.46 6.25
CA SER A 18 -17.25 -8.02 4.96
C SER A 18 -18.74 -8.40 4.87
N ASN A 19 -19.60 -7.89 5.77
CA ASN A 19 -21.01 -8.31 5.82
C ASN A 19 -22.00 -7.14 5.84
N ASN A 20 -21.83 -6.15 4.97
CA ASN A 20 -22.92 -5.26 4.53
C ASN A 20 -22.58 -4.53 3.22
N GLY A 21 -23.23 -4.93 2.12
CA GLY A 21 -23.74 -4.02 1.08
C GLY A 21 -22.78 -3.21 0.17
N SER A 22 -21.47 -3.24 0.37
CA SER A 22 -20.50 -2.69 -0.57
C SER A 22 -19.25 -3.55 -0.56
N GLU A 23 -18.93 -4.22 -1.66
CA GLU A 23 -17.63 -4.88 -1.84
C GLU A 23 -16.53 -3.87 -1.48
N ASP A 24 -15.76 -4.12 -0.42
CA ASP A 24 -14.75 -3.21 0.06
C ASP A 24 -13.63 -3.11 -0.99
N LYS A 25 -13.73 -2.08 -1.83
CA LYS A 25 -12.78 -1.77 -2.90
C LYS A 25 -11.49 -1.18 -2.34
N LEU A 26 -10.96 -1.72 -1.25
CA LEU A 26 -9.71 -1.30 -0.65
C LEU A 26 -8.55 -1.97 -1.36
N ARG A 27 -7.54 -1.19 -1.77
CA ARG A 27 -6.33 -1.69 -2.45
C ARG A 27 -5.09 -1.15 -1.76
N LEU A 28 -4.15 -2.04 -1.46
CA LEU A 28 -2.93 -1.69 -0.75
C LEU A 28 -1.72 -1.92 -1.65
N PHE A 29 -0.90 -0.90 -1.86
CA PHE A 29 0.35 -1.00 -2.61
C PHE A 29 1.52 -0.56 -1.74
N ALA A 30 2.71 -1.09 -2.06
CA ALA A 30 3.96 -0.77 -1.40
C ALA A 30 4.92 -0.17 -2.41
N GLY A 31 5.57 0.94 -2.07
CA GLY A 31 6.74 1.37 -2.80
C GLY A 31 8.01 0.65 -2.31
N SER A 32 9.16 1.06 -2.85
CA SER A 32 10.43 0.35 -2.63
C SER A 32 11.05 0.53 -1.24
N ALA A 33 10.65 1.56 -0.49
CA ALA A 33 11.37 1.98 0.71
C ALA A 33 11.29 0.95 1.85
N ASN A 34 10.16 0.28 2.00
CA ASN A 34 9.99 -0.78 3.01
C ASN A 34 8.85 -1.75 2.66
N VAL A 35 9.12 -2.66 1.71
CA VAL A 35 8.18 -3.73 1.33
C VAL A 35 7.83 -4.68 2.49
N PRO A 36 8.77 -5.11 3.36
CA PRO A 36 8.45 -5.98 4.50
C PRO A 36 7.39 -5.39 5.43
N LEU A 37 7.49 -4.11 5.78
CA LEU A 37 6.48 -3.43 6.59
C LEU A 37 5.11 -3.44 5.92
N ALA A 38 5.06 -3.14 4.62
CA ALA A 38 3.79 -3.14 3.89
C ALA A 38 3.17 -4.54 3.84
N GLN A 39 3.98 -5.59 3.71
CA GLN A 39 3.52 -6.99 3.77
C GLN A 39 2.98 -7.37 5.16
N GLU A 40 3.59 -6.88 6.24
CA GLU A 40 3.07 -7.10 7.60
C GLU A 40 1.72 -6.40 7.81
N VAL A 41 1.58 -5.16 7.35
CA VAL A 41 0.30 -4.43 7.37
C VAL A 41 -0.75 -5.17 6.55
N ALA A 42 -0.42 -5.61 5.34
CA ALA A 42 -1.33 -6.39 4.49
C ALA A 42 -1.79 -7.68 5.19
N ARG A 43 -0.85 -8.42 5.78
CA ARG A 43 -1.11 -9.66 6.53
C ARG A 43 -2.01 -9.40 7.74
N TYR A 44 -1.79 -8.31 8.47
CA TYR A 44 -2.62 -7.90 9.60
C TYR A 44 -4.06 -7.60 9.18
N LEU A 45 -4.24 -6.99 8.00
CA LEU A 45 -5.55 -6.71 7.40
C LEU A 45 -6.19 -7.94 6.74
N GLY A 46 -5.49 -9.08 6.66
CA GLY A 46 -5.99 -10.30 6.02
C GLY A 46 -6.04 -10.22 4.49
N MET A 47 -5.22 -9.36 3.87
CA MET A 47 -5.18 -9.18 2.42
C MET A 47 -3.75 -9.22 1.87
N GLY A 48 -3.63 -9.23 0.53
CA GLY A 48 -2.34 -9.13 -0.17
C GLY A 48 -2.03 -7.70 -0.61
N LEU A 49 -0.76 -7.45 -0.93
CA LEU A 49 -0.39 -6.25 -1.70
C LEU A 49 -0.87 -6.40 -3.15
N GLY A 50 -1.45 -5.34 -3.70
CA GLY A 50 -1.83 -5.29 -5.10
C GLY A 50 -0.59 -5.40 -6.01
N PRO A 51 -0.72 -6.06 -7.18
CA PRO A 51 0.38 -6.23 -8.10
C PRO A 51 0.75 -4.88 -8.73
N MET A 52 2.02 -4.50 -8.58
CA MET A 52 2.57 -3.27 -9.15
C MET A 52 3.98 -3.55 -9.67
N VAL A 53 4.25 -3.08 -10.88
CA VAL A 53 5.59 -3.14 -11.48
C VAL A 53 6.31 -1.84 -11.19
N ARG A 54 7.51 -1.95 -10.61
CA ARG A 54 8.48 -0.86 -10.47
C ARG A 54 9.71 -1.19 -11.32
N LYS A 55 10.15 -0.27 -12.17
CA LYS A 55 11.41 -0.38 -12.91
C LYS A 55 12.22 0.90 -12.73
N SER A 56 13.54 0.75 -12.69
CA SER A 56 14.50 1.85 -12.76
C SER A 56 15.19 1.83 -14.11
N PHE A 57 15.26 2.98 -14.77
CA PHE A 57 16.02 3.15 -16.00
C PHE A 57 17.47 3.58 -15.72
N ALA A 58 18.32 3.50 -16.75
CA ALA A 58 19.76 3.78 -16.60
C ALA A 58 20.08 5.25 -16.30
N ASP A 59 19.18 6.15 -16.64
CA ASP A 59 19.22 7.59 -16.34
C ASP A 59 18.71 7.94 -14.94
N GLY A 60 18.22 6.96 -14.16
CA GLY A 60 17.68 7.15 -12.83
C GLY A 60 16.16 7.42 -12.79
N GLU A 61 15.47 7.39 -13.94
CA GLU A 61 14.02 7.50 -13.96
C GLU A 61 13.34 6.27 -13.36
N ILE A 62 12.18 6.49 -12.71
CA ILE A 62 11.38 5.45 -12.11
C ILE A 62 10.10 5.27 -12.92
N TYR A 63 9.83 4.03 -13.32
CA TYR A 63 8.58 3.62 -13.96
C TYR A 63 7.72 2.82 -12.99
N ILE A 64 6.44 3.17 -12.91
CA ILE A 64 5.45 2.48 -12.09
C ILE A 64 4.22 2.17 -12.91
N GLN A 65 3.74 0.93 -12.79
CA GLN A 65 2.51 0.48 -13.43
C GLN A 65 1.73 -0.40 -12.46
N VAL A 66 0.49 0.02 -12.17
CA VAL A 66 -0.49 -0.81 -11.45
C VAL A 66 -1.00 -1.89 -12.39
N GLN A 67 -0.93 -3.16 -11.98
CA GLN A 67 -1.23 -4.33 -12.84
C GLN A 67 -2.66 -4.86 -12.67
N GLU A 68 -3.51 -4.13 -11.96
CA GLU A 68 -4.91 -4.48 -11.77
C GLU A 68 -5.81 -3.24 -11.88
N SER A 69 -7.10 -3.46 -12.15
CA SER A 69 -8.07 -2.36 -12.17
C SER A 69 -8.31 -1.86 -10.75
N ILE A 70 -7.99 -0.59 -10.52
CA ILE A 70 -8.26 0.14 -9.27
C ILE A 70 -9.33 1.22 -9.44
N ARG A 71 -10.11 1.15 -10.54
CA ARG A 71 -11.18 2.12 -10.83
C ARG A 71 -12.22 2.11 -9.71
N GLY A 72 -12.46 3.27 -9.11
CA GLY A 72 -13.43 3.42 -8.03
C GLY A 72 -13.00 2.75 -6.71
N CYS A 73 -11.74 2.35 -6.57
CA CYS A 73 -11.17 1.78 -5.35
C CYS A 73 -10.58 2.86 -4.44
N ASP A 74 -10.55 2.58 -3.14
CA ASP A 74 -9.77 3.35 -2.17
C ASP A 74 -8.37 2.74 -2.08
N VAL A 75 -7.38 3.52 -2.49
CA VAL A 75 -6.01 3.07 -2.64
C VAL A 75 -5.16 3.60 -1.49
N TYR A 76 -4.45 2.70 -0.82
CA TYR A 76 -3.50 3.01 0.23
C TYR A 76 -2.08 2.71 -0.27
N LEU A 77 -1.20 3.70 -0.22
CA LEU A 77 0.18 3.59 -0.68
C LEU A 77 1.10 3.66 0.53
N ILE A 78 1.74 2.54 0.89
CA ILE A 78 2.74 2.51 1.97
C ILE A 78 4.11 2.81 1.37
N GLN A 79 4.64 3.99 1.69
CA GLN A 79 5.95 4.41 1.21
C GLN A 79 6.58 5.39 2.21
N PRO A 80 7.44 4.90 3.13
CA PRO A 80 8.31 5.76 3.91
C PRO A 80 9.23 6.60 3.00
N THR A 81 9.50 7.84 3.37
CA THR A 81 10.47 8.70 2.67
C THR A 81 11.81 8.72 3.42
N CYS A 82 12.34 7.52 3.73
CA CYS A 82 13.66 7.34 4.35
C CYS A 82 14.79 7.43 3.31
N ARG A 83 16.06 7.16 3.67
CA ARG A 83 17.17 7.29 2.72
C ARG A 83 17.12 6.18 1.66
N PRO A 84 17.24 6.49 0.34
CA PRO A 84 17.37 7.81 -0.28
C PRO A 84 16.05 8.61 -0.37
N VAL A 85 16.00 9.76 0.32
CA VAL A 85 14.75 10.50 0.60
C VAL A 85 14.06 10.99 -0.67
N ASN A 86 14.84 11.58 -1.59
CA ASN A 86 14.29 12.15 -2.83
C ASN A 86 13.76 11.09 -3.77
N ASP A 87 14.47 9.97 -3.89
CA ASP A 87 14.06 8.89 -4.80
C ASP A 87 12.76 8.25 -4.29
N HIS A 88 12.64 8.03 -2.98
CA HIS A 88 11.42 7.49 -2.38
C HIS A 88 10.24 8.46 -2.41
N LEU A 89 10.50 9.77 -2.31
CA LEU A 89 9.48 10.80 -2.48
C LEU A 89 9.01 10.85 -3.94
N THR A 90 9.94 10.89 -4.90
CA THR A 90 9.63 10.87 -6.33
C THR A 90 8.87 9.59 -6.72
N GLU A 91 9.29 8.44 -6.21
CA GLU A 91 8.57 7.17 -6.37
C GLU A 91 7.12 7.28 -5.88
N LEU A 92 6.89 7.81 -4.67
CA LEU A 92 5.54 8.00 -4.13
C LEU A 92 4.69 8.90 -5.04
N LEU A 93 5.23 10.01 -5.52
CA LEU A 93 4.51 10.93 -6.40
C LEU A 93 4.12 10.24 -7.72
N ILE A 94 5.00 9.42 -8.28
CA ILE A 94 4.72 8.63 -9.48
C ILE A 94 3.64 7.56 -9.19
N MET A 95 3.67 6.91 -8.02
CA MET A 95 2.62 5.96 -7.61
C MET A 95 1.25 6.65 -7.50
N ILE A 96 1.19 7.82 -6.85
CA ILE A 96 -0.03 8.61 -6.71
C ILE A 96 -0.58 8.97 -8.08
N ASP A 97 0.28 9.45 -8.98
CA ASP A 97 -0.15 9.85 -10.32
C ASP A 97 -0.63 8.65 -11.15
N ALA A 98 0.05 7.50 -11.09
CA ALA A 98 -0.41 6.26 -11.72
C ALA A 98 -1.81 5.84 -11.20
N CYS A 99 -2.04 5.93 -9.89
CA CYS A 99 -3.34 5.60 -9.28
C CYS A 99 -4.44 6.58 -9.70
N ARG A 100 -4.11 7.87 -9.80
CA ARG A 100 -5.03 8.91 -10.26
C ARG A 100 -5.45 8.67 -11.71
N ARG A 101 -4.50 8.38 -12.60
CA ARG A 101 -4.78 8.06 -14.02
C ARG A 101 -5.61 6.78 -14.15
N ALA A 102 -5.42 5.81 -13.26
CA ALA A 102 -6.22 4.60 -13.18
C ALA A 102 -7.64 4.80 -12.58
N SER A 103 -8.04 6.04 -12.28
CA SER A 103 -9.35 6.41 -11.76
C SER A 103 -9.67 5.81 -10.38
N ALA A 104 -8.67 5.76 -9.49
CA ALA A 104 -8.91 5.49 -8.07
C ALA A 104 -9.89 6.52 -7.49
N ARG A 105 -10.79 6.08 -6.60
CA ARG A 105 -11.75 6.96 -5.92
C ARG A 105 -11.06 7.84 -4.89
N GLN A 106 -10.17 7.24 -4.10
CA GLN A 106 -9.38 7.90 -3.09
C GLN A 106 -7.96 7.34 -3.12
N ILE A 107 -6.97 8.21 -2.85
CA ILE A 107 -5.57 7.83 -2.73
C ILE A 107 -5.06 8.35 -1.38
N THR A 108 -4.68 7.44 -0.50
CA THR A 108 -4.15 7.74 0.84
C THR A 108 -2.69 7.30 0.91
N ALA A 109 -1.79 8.27 1.05
CA ALA A 109 -0.39 8.00 1.30
C ALA A 109 -0.16 7.71 2.79
N VAL A 110 0.38 6.53 3.09
CA VAL A 110 0.80 6.12 4.42
C VAL A 110 2.31 6.26 4.49
N LEU A 111 2.78 7.25 5.25
CA LEU A 111 4.20 7.59 5.43
C LEU A 111 4.65 7.28 6.87
N PRO A 112 5.05 6.02 7.18
CA PRO A 112 5.53 5.65 8.52
C PRO A 112 6.71 6.50 9.01
N TYR A 113 7.52 6.98 8.06
CA TYR A 113 8.57 7.95 8.29
C TYR A 113 8.41 9.06 7.27
N TYR A 114 8.27 10.30 7.74
CA TYR A 114 8.20 11.49 6.92
C TYR A 114 9.56 12.18 6.88
N GLY A 115 10.32 11.93 5.81
CA GLY A 115 11.49 12.73 5.45
C GLY A 115 11.11 14.20 5.30
N TYR A 116 12.08 15.10 5.46
CA TYR A 116 11.88 16.56 5.47
C TYR A 116 11.04 17.13 6.63
N ALA A 117 10.56 16.33 7.58
CA ALA A 117 9.77 16.79 8.73
C ALA A 117 10.46 17.80 9.67
N ARG A 118 11.75 18.06 9.49
CA ARG A 118 12.56 18.94 10.38
C ARG A 118 12.74 20.35 9.82
N ALA A 119 12.30 20.60 8.59
CA ALA A 119 12.44 21.89 7.91
C ALA A 119 11.36 22.89 8.34
#